data_AF-A0A081GLT4-F1
#
_entry.id   AF-A0A081GLT4-F1
#
_cell.length_a   1.000
_cell.length_b   1.000
_cell.length_c   1.000
_cell.angle_alpha   90.00
_cell.angle_beta   90.00
_cell.angle_gamma   90.00
#
_symmetry.space_group_name_H-M   'P 1'
#
loop_
_entity.id
_entity.type
_entity.pdbx_description
1 polymer ?
#
loop_
_entity_poly.entity_id
_entity_poly.type
_entity_poly.pdbx_seq_one_letter_code
_entity_poly.pdbx_strand_id
1 'polypeptide(L)'
;MDRSVAYSHRGPRRRRSVLGRLALLGSLPLLGASPLGAAPQPPPFPPASDFRSLQLITLACGRENSAEPCEKARTLANPLLDHPRLPASCKDVLWTIRQQAVVAASNSFERREAIDRAARSLTAVCRQQLPVTKPAGDGQPGAQGGLKLIRPSQN
;
A
#
# COMPACT_ATOMS: atom_id res chain seq x y z
N MET A 1 25.51 -37.70 -33.09
CA MET A 1 25.55 -36.59 -34.07
C MET A 1 25.08 -35.34 -33.34
N ASP A 2 25.89 -34.77 -32.44
CA ASP A 2 27.02 -33.85 -32.67
C ASP A 2 26.62 -32.44 -33.16
N ARG A 3 26.84 -31.48 -32.25
CA ARG A 3 27.40 -30.12 -32.48
C ARG A 3 26.50 -29.07 -33.16
N SER A 4 26.45 -27.79 -32.77
CA SER A 4 27.30 -26.98 -31.91
C SER A 4 26.55 -25.71 -31.49
N VAL A 5 26.64 -25.35 -30.21
CA VAL A 5 26.34 -24.00 -29.69
C VAL A 5 27.55 -23.10 -30.01
N ALA A 6 27.34 -22.02 -30.77
CA ALA A 6 28.38 -21.02 -31.03
C ALA A 6 28.23 -19.85 -30.05
N TYR A 7 29.03 -19.88 -28.99
CA TYR A 7 29.19 -18.80 -28.01
C TYR A 7 30.21 -17.78 -28.56
N SER A 8 29.80 -16.54 -28.82
CA SER A 8 30.70 -15.49 -29.29
C SER A 8 31.17 -14.61 -28.12
N HIS A 9 32.36 -14.93 -27.60
CA HIS A 9 33.10 -14.05 -26.69
C HIS A 9 33.72 -12.88 -27.47
N ARG A 10 33.29 -11.65 -27.20
CA ARG A 10 34.07 -10.44 -27.52
C ARG A 10 34.73 -9.92 -26.25
N GLY A 11 36.06 -10.01 -26.24
CA GLY A 11 36.91 -9.65 -25.11
C GLY A 11 36.98 -8.14 -24.80
N PRO A 12 37.59 -7.80 -23.66
CA PRO A 12 37.65 -6.44 -23.14
C PRO A 12 38.73 -5.61 -23.85
N ARG A 13 38.35 -4.41 -24.33
CA ARG A 13 39.32 -3.39 -24.76
C ARG A 13 39.86 -2.62 -23.56
N ARG A 14 41.03 -3.03 -23.06
CA ARG A 14 41.89 -2.20 -22.19
C ARG A 14 42.34 -0.96 -22.96
N ARG A 15 41.86 0.23 -22.58
CA ARG A 15 42.54 1.50 -22.89
C ARG A 15 43.35 1.90 -21.66
N ARG A 16 44.66 1.78 -21.78
CA ARG A 16 45.63 2.41 -20.89
C ARG A 16 45.65 3.90 -21.26
N SER A 17 45.25 4.76 -20.33
CA SER A 17 45.50 6.19 -20.44
C SER A 17 46.40 6.62 -19.29
N VAL A 18 47.51 7.20 -19.73
CA VAL A 18 48.68 7.76 -19.06
C VAL A 18 48.37 8.54 -17.78
N LEU A 19 49.12 8.24 -16.72
CA LEU A 19 49.30 9.10 -15.54
C LEU A 19 49.90 10.45 -15.99
N GLY A 20 49.12 11.53 -15.86
CA GLY A 20 49.63 12.89 -15.78
C GLY A 20 49.54 13.38 -14.33
N ARG A 21 50.69 13.49 -13.66
CA ARG A 21 50.84 14.30 -12.44
C ARG A 21 50.85 15.77 -12.86
N LEU A 22 50.07 16.65 -12.21
CA LEU A 22 50.50 17.95 -11.66
C LEU A 22 49.32 18.82 -11.18
N ALA A 23 49.63 19.64 -10.17
CA ALA A 23 48.91 20.80 -9.63
C ALA A 23 47.88 20.56 -8.48
N LEU A 24 48.42 20.58 -7.26
CA LEU A 24 47.75 21.09 -6.06
C LEU A 24 47.45 22.59 -6.27
N LEU A 25 46.19 23.01 -6.26
CA LEU A 25 45.74 24.38 -5.94
C LEU A 25 44.21 24.41 -5.79
N GLY A 26 43.73 24.84 -4.62
CA GLY A 26 42.38 25.38 -4.45
C GLY A 26 41.31 24.42 -3.89
N SER A 27 41.41 24.03 -2.62
CA SER A 27 40.25 23.54 -1.87
C SER A 27 39.36 24.73 -1.44
N LEU A 28 38.47 25.18 -2.33
CA LEU A 28 37.32 26.00 -1.96
C LEU A 28 36.21 25.05 -1.47
N PRO A 29 35.77 25.12 -0.20
CA PRO A 29 34.51 24.49 0.15
C PRO A 29 33.41 25.35 -0.49
N LEU A 30 32.89 24.92 -1.63
CA LEU A 30 31.57 25.33 -2.07
C LEU A 30 30.60 24.83 -0.99
N LEU A 31 30.31 25.67 0.00
CA LEU A 31 29.13 25.53 0.84
C LEU A 31 27.94 25.62 -0.12
N GLY A 32 27.51 24.47 -0.63
CA GLY A 32 26.28 24.34 -1.37
C GLY A 32 25.15 24.74 -0.45
N ALA A 33 24.62 25.95 -0.66
CA ALA A 33 23.30 26.30 -0.19
C ALA A 33 22.31 25.39 -0.91
N SER A 34 22.07 24.20 -0.36
CA SER A 34 20.94 23.39 -0.77
C SER A 34 19.70 24.25 -0.57
N PRO A 35 18.93 24.59 -1.62
CA PRO A 35 17.66 25.25 -1.40
C PRO A 35 16.85 24.30 -0.51
N LEU A 36 16.52 24.74 0.71
CA LEU A 36 15.46 24.11 1.49
C LEU A 36 14.16 24.36 0.71
N GLY A 37 13.91 23.52 -0.30
CA GLY A 37 12.60 23.43 -0.92
C GLY A 37 11.64 22.94 0.16
N ALA A 38 10.57 23.69 0.39
CA ALA A 38 9.47 23.22 1.22
C ALA A 38 9.02 21.85 0.69
N ALA A 39 9.00 20.84 1.57
CA ALA A 39 8.53 19.52 1.19
C ALA A 39 7.10 19.66 0.62
N PRO A 40 6.78 19.02 -0.53
CA PRO A 40 5.44 19.03 -1.07
C PRO A 40 4.46 18.61 0.02
N GLN A 41 3.39 19.38 0.21
CA GLN A 41 2.35 19.00 1.15
C GLN A 41 1.74 17.67 0.69
N PRO A 42 1.54 16.70 1.60
CA PRO A 42 0.96 15.42 1.23
C PRO A 42 -0.45 15.63 0.67
N PRO A 43 -0.88 14.83 -0.33
CA PRO A 43 -2.20 14.96 -0.90
C PRO A 43 -3.29 14.81 0.17
N PRO A 44 -4.49 15.38 -0.02
CA PRO A 44 -5.61 15.14 0.89
C PRO A 44 -5.94 13.64 0.97
N PHE A 45 -6.57 13.21 2.07
CA PHE A 45 -7.06 11.83 2.16
C PHE A 45 -8.20 11.63 1.14
N PRO A 46 -8.30 10.49 0.43
CA PRO A 46 -9.34 10.29 -0.57
C PRO A 46 -10.74 10.35 0.04
N PRO A 47 -11.72 10.97 -0.63
CA PRO A 47 -13.07 11.09 -0.11
C PRO A 47 -13.74 9.71 0.05
N ALA A 48 -14.64 9.59 1.03
CA ALA A 48 -15.37 8.35 1.30
C ALA A 48 -16.19 7.84 0.09
N SER A 49 -16.60 8.76 -0.80
CA SER A 49 -17.30 8.47 -2.05
C SER A 49 -16.49 7.59 -3.00
N ASP A 50 -15.16 7.72 -3.01
CA ASP A 50 -14.30 6.96 -3.91
C ASP A 50 -14.27 5.49 -3.48
N PHE A 51 -14.12 5.24 -2.18
CA PHE A 51 -14.20 3.88 -1.62
C PHE A 51 -15.61 3.30 -1.78
N ARG A 52 -16.66 4.11 -1.59
CA ARG A 52 -18.03 3.63 -1.82
C ARG A 52 -18.27 3.25 -3.29
N SER A 53 -17.74 4.03 -4.23
CA SER A 53 -17.87 3.77 -5.66
C SER A 53 -17.11 2.50 -6.04
N LEU A 54 -15.86 2.36 -5.57
CA LEU A 54 -15.06 1.15 -5.79
C LEU A 54 -15.73 -0.09 -5.18
N GLN A 55 -16.32 0.00 -3.99
CA GLN A 55 -17.09 -1.08 -3.37
C GLN A 55 -18.23 -1.54 -4.29
N LEU A 56 -19.06 -0.62 -4.80
CA LEU A 56 -20.22 -0.96 -5.63
C LEU A 56 -19.79 -1.58 -6.97
N ILE A 57 -18.74 -1.05 -7.59
CA ILE A 57 -18.19 -1.60 -8.84
C ILE A 57 -17.57 -2.98 -8.62
N THR A 58 -16.92 -3.19 -7.48
CA THR A 58 -16.36 -4.50 -7.12
C THR A 58 -17.46 -5.55 -6.91
N LEU A 59 -18.57 -5.17 -6.24
CA LEU A 59 -19.75 -6.03 -6.11
C LEU A 59 -20.39 -6.34 -7.48
N ALA A 60 -20.41 -5.37 -8.41
CA ALA A 60 -20.87 -5.60 -9.77
C ALA A 60 -19.97 -6.62 -10.49
N CYS A 61 -18.64 -6.56 -10.34
CA CYS A 61 -17.72 -7.56 -10.90
C CYS A 61 -17.96 -8.97 -10.33
N GLY A 62 -18.25 -9.08 -9.02
CA GLY A 62 -18.66 -10.33 -8.40
C GLY A 62 -19.94 -10.87 -9.02
N ARG A 63 -20.99 -10.05 -9.10
CA ARG A 63 -22.30 -10.45 -9.64
C ARG A 63 -22.27 -10.82 -11.12
N GLU A 64 -21.61 -10.01 -11.94
CA GLU A 64 -21.74 -10.06 -13.41
C GLU A 64 -20.65 -10.88 -14.08
N ASN A 65 -19.46 -11.00 -13.47
CA ASN A 65 -18.30 -11.68 -14.07
C ASN A 65 -18.03 -11.24 -15.53
N SER A 66 -18.20 -9.95 -15.80
CA SER A 66 -18.00 -9.34 -17.11
C SER A 66 -16.78 -8.41 -17.09
N ALA A 67 -16.22 -8.15 -18.27
CA ALA A 67 -14.97 -7.39 -18.40
C ALA A 67 -15.11 -5.97 -17.84
N GLU A 68 -16.21 -5.26 -18.15
CA GLU A 68 -16.40 -3.86 -17.80
C GLU A 68 -16.29 -3.59 -16.28
N PRO A 69 -17.14 -4.16 -15.39
CA PRO A 69 -17.07 -3.87 -13.96
C PRO A 69 -15.77 -4.38 -13.32
N CYS A 70 -15.22 -5.50 -13.81
CA CYS A 70 -13.98 -6.06 -13.27
C CYS A 70 -12.76 -5.20 -13.60
N GLU A 71 -12.59 -4.80 -14.86
CA GLU A 71 -11.53 -3.86 -15.29
C GLU A 71 -11.67 -2.50 -14.61
N LYS A 72 -12.91 -2.01 -14.48
CA LYS A 72 -13.19 -0.73 -13.80
C LYS A 72 -12.81 -0.78 -12.32
N ALA A 73 -13.12 -1.87 -11.62
CA ALA A 73 -12.71 -2.06 -10.22
C ALA A 73 -11.19 -2.02 -10.08
N ARG A 74 -10.46 -2.74 -10.95
CA ARG A 74 -8.99 -2.77 -10.97
C ARG A 74 -8.39 -1.39 -11.25
N THR A 75 -8.93 -0.70 -12.25
CA THR A 75 -8.47 0.62 -12.68
C THR A 75 -8.64 1.66 -11.58
N LEU A 76 -9.77 1.65 -10.87
CA LEU A 76 -10.02 2.55 -9.75
C LEU A 76 -9.18 2.20 -8.50
N ALA A 77 -8.89 0.93 -8.26
CA ALA A 77 -8.07 0.50 -7.12
C ALA A 77 -6.59 0.87 -7.29
N ASN A 78 -6.05 0.82 -8.52
CA ASN A 78 -4.63 1.07 -8.81
C ASN A 78 -4.07 2.38 -8.22
N PRO A 79 -4.61 3.58 -8.54
CA PRO A 79 -4.05 4.83 -8.04
C PRO A 79 -4.15 4.98 -6.51
N LEU A 80 -5.07 4.26 -5.87
CA LEU A 80 -5.22 4.29 -4.41
C LEU A 80 -4.10 3.52 -3.69
N LEU A 81 -3.51 2.49 -4.31
CA LEU A 81 -2.43 1.70 -3.70
C LEU A 81 -1.19 2.54 -3.38
N ASP A 82 -0.87 3.50 -4.26
CA ASP A 82 0.29 4.37 -4.13
C ASP A 82 0.01 5.59 -3.23
N HIS A 83 -1.22 5.74 -2.72
CA HIS A 83 -1.61 6.90 -1.95
C HIS A 83 -0.89 6.93 -0.57
N PRO A 84 -0.16 8.00 -0.22
CA PRO A 84 0.71 8.03 0.96
C PRO A 84 -0.05 8.08 2.29
N ARG A 85 -1.32 8.55 2.27
CA ARG A 85 -2.15 8.67 3.48
C ARG A 85 -3.05 7.46 3.76
N LEU A 86 -3.02 6.43 2.92
CA LEU A 86 -3.82 5.22 3.20
C LEU A 86 -3.06 4.31 4.15
N PRO A 87 -3.73 3.79 5.20
CA PRO A 87 -3.12 2.82 6.09
C PRO A 87 -2.81 1.52 5.32
N ALA A 88 -1.80 0.78 5.77
CA ALA A 88 -1.39 -0.48 5.15
C ALA A 88 -2.58 -1.46 4.98
N SER A 89 -3.43 -1.57 6.00
CA SER A 89 -4.63 -2.41 5.95
C SER A 89 -5.60 -2.03 4.83
N CYS A 90 -5.77 -0.74 4.54
CA CYS A 90 -6.59 -0.30 3.41
C CYS A 90 -5.93 -0.70 2.08
N LYS A 91 -4.61 -0.56 1.98
CA LYS A 91 -3.85 -0.97 0.80
C LYS A 91 -3.94 -2.48 0.56
N ASP A 92 -3.96 -3.29 1.61
CA ASP A 92 -4.13 -4.75 1.49
C ASP A 92 -5.49 -5.12 0.89
N VAL A 93 -6.57 -4.43 1.32
CA VAL A 93 -7.90 -4.62 0.74
C VAL A 93 -7.93 -4.17 -0.72
N LEU A 94 -7.37 -3.00 -1.04
CA LEU A 94 -7.28 -2.50 -2.42
C LEU A 94 -6.48 -3.45 -3.32
N TRP A 95 -5.39 -4.02 -2.80
CA TRP A 95 -4.57 -5.00 -3.50
C TRP A 95 -5.37 -6.26 -3.77
N THR A 96 -6.10 -6.73 -2.77
CA THR A 96 -7.01 -7.89 -2.89
C THR A 96 -8.06 -7.66 -3.98
N ILE A 97 -8.73 -6.50 -3.98
CA ILE A 97 -9.71 -6.15 -5.03
C ILE A 97 -9.04 -6.16 -6.40
N ARG A 98 -7.90 -5.50 -6.55
CA ARG A 98 -7.15 -5.46 -7.82
C ARG A 98 -6.81 -6.87 -8.31
N GLN A 99 -6.38 -7.77 -7.44
CA GLN A 99 -6.01 -9.15 -7.84
C GLN A 99 -7.25 -9.99 -8.19
N GLN A 100 -8.32 -9.88 -7.41
CA GLN A 100 -9.48 -10.77 -7.50
C GLN A 100 -10.57 -10.31 -8.45
N ALA A 101 -10.67 -9.01 -8.74
CA ALA A 101 -11.67 -8.45 -9.66
C ALA A 101 -11.27 -8.71 -11.13
N VAL A 102 -11.16 -9.98 -11.51
CA VAL A 102 -10.84 -10.45 -12.86
C VAL A 102 -11.96 -11.32 -13.38
N VAL A 103 -12.19 -11.31 -14.69
CA VAL A 103 -13.14 -12.22 -15.33
C VAL A 103 -12.62 -13.65 -15.22
N ALA A 104 -13.49 -14.57 -14.83
CA ALA A 104 -13.22 -16.00 -14.81
C ALA A 104 -14.09 -16.73 -15.84
N ALA A 105 -13.69 -17.95 -16.22
CA ALA A 105 -14.45 -18.79 -17.14
C ALA A 105 -15.86 -19.13 -16.62
N SER A 106 -16.04 -19.19 -15.31
CA SER A 106 -17.34 -19.40 -14.65
C SER A 106 -17.48 -18.51 -13.41
N ASN A 107 -18.71 -18.10 -13.09
CA ASN A 107 -18.98 -17.26 -11.93
C ASN A 107 -19.29 -18.10 -10.67
N SER A 108 -18.31 -18.86 -10.18
CA SER A 108 -18.49 -19.74 -9.02
C SER A 108 -18.78 -18.96 -7.73
N PHE A 109 -19.42 -19.62 -6.76
CA PHE A 109 -19.72 -19.02 -5.46
C PHE A 109 -18.45 -18.55 -4.74
N GLU A 110 -17.39 -19.35 -4.78
CA GLU A 110 -16.11 -19.07 -4.13
C GLU A 110 -15.47 -17.80 -4.70
N ARG A 111 -15.49 -17.65 -6.03
CA ARG A 111 -15.02 -16.42 -6.69
C ARG A 111 -15.84 -15.22 -6.23
N ARG A 112 -17.16 -15.32 -6.31
CA ARG A 112 -18.08 -14.24 -5.94
C ARG A 112 -17.87 -13.80 -4.49
N GLU A 113 -17.84 -14.76 -3.57
CA GLU A 113 -17.70 -14.50 -2.14
C GLU A 113 -16.33 -13.89 -1.80
N ALA A 114 -15.25 -14.29 -2.48
CA ALA A 114 -13.94 -13.65 -2.29
C ALA A 114 -13.97 -12.16 -2.68
N ILE A 115 -14.53 -11.84 -3.86
CA ILE A 115 -14.68 -10.47 -4.36
C ILE A 115 -15.62 -9.66 -3.44
N ASP A 116 -16.78 -10.22 -3.09
CA ASP A 116 -17.79 -9.56 -2.27
C ASP A 116 -17.26 -9.28 -0.86
N ARG A 117 -16.47 -10.18 -0.28
CA ARG A 117 -15.80 -9.95 1.01
C ARG A 117 -14.85 -8.76 0.95
N ALA A 118 -13.99 -8.70 -0.06
CA ALA A 118 -13.07 -7.58 -0.23
C ALA A 118 -13.85 -6.25 -0.39
N ALA A 119 -14.94 -6.25 -1.17
CA ALA A 119 -15.80 -5.08 -1.35
C ALA A 119 -16.49 -4.64 -0.05
N ARG A 120 -17.00 -5.58 0.76
CA ARG A 120 -17.67 -5.29 2.04
C ARG A 120 -16.72 -4.67 3.06
N SER A 121 -15.45 -5.09 3.08
CA SER A 121 -14.44 -4.55 4.00
C SER A 121 -13.97 -3.13 3.67
N LEU A 122 -14.13 -2.70 2.41
CA LEU A 122 -13.47 -1.50 1.89
C LEU A 122 -13.77 -0.23 2.70
N THR A 123 -15.04 0.11 2.91
CA THR A 123 -15.41 1.37 3.60
C THR A 123 -15.12 1.36 5.10
N ALA A 124 -15.09 0.18 5.73
CA ALA A 124 -14.74 0.04 7.14
C ALA A 124 -13.24 0.21 7.39
N VAL A 125 -12.41 -0.31 6.47
CA VAL A 125 -10.95 -0.31 6.59
C VAL A 125 -10.33 0.97 6.02
N CYS A 126 -10.81 1.44 4.87
CA CYS A 126 -10.33 2.64 4.18
C CYS A 126 -11.00 3.91 4.66
N ARG A 127 -10.85 4.20 5.96
CA ARG A 127 -11.33 5.43 6.58
C ARG A 127 -10.16 6.24 7.12
N GLN A 128 -10.32 7.56 7.11
CA GLN A 128 -9.34 8.44 7.74
C GLN A 128 -9.33 8.14 9.24
N GLN A 129 -8.19 7.66 9.74
CA GLN A 129 -7.96 7.56 11.17
C GLN A 129 -7.58 8.95 11.67
N LEU A 130 -8.40 9.51 12.55
CA LEU A 130 -7.97 10.66 13.34
C LEU A 130 -6.85 10.16 14.27
N PRO A 131 -5.78 10.95 14.47
CA PRO A 131 -4.76 10.58 15.44
C PRO A 131 -5.42 10.34 16.79
N VAL A 132 -5.24 9.13 17.34
CA VAL A 132 -5.57 8.87 18.73
C VAL A 132 -4.56 9.68 19.53
N THR A 133 -4.98 10.82 20.07
CA THR A 133 -4.23 11.45 21.16
C THR A 133 -4.15 10.42 22.27
N LYS A 134 -2.99 9.77 22.40
CA LYS A 134 -2.66 8.99 23.59
C LYS A 134 -2.91 9.94 24.77
N PRO A 135 -3.85 9.65 25.70
CA PRO A 135 -3.95 10.48 26.89
C PRO A 135 -2.56 10.53 27.50
N ALA A 136 -2.07 11.74 27.77
CA ALA A 136 -0.85 11.91 28.55
C ALA A 136 -1.04 11.07 29.81
N GLY A 137 -0.12 10.13 30.03
CA GLY A 137 -0.19 9.29 31.22
C GLY A 137 0.00 10.19 32.42
N ASP A 138 -1.08 10.43 33.17
CA ASP A 138 -0.96 10.88 34.54
C ASP A 138 -0.47 9.68 35.34
N GLY A 139 0.82 9.67 35.61
CA GLY A 139 1.38 8.80 36.62
C GLY A 139 0.80 9.18 37.97
N GLN A 140 -0.01 8.31 38.57
CA GLN A 140 -0.14 8.21 40.02
C GLN A 140 -0.54 6.77 40.39
N PRO A 141 0.23 6.08 41.25
CA PRO A 141 -0.14 4.77 41.77
C PRO A 141 -1.08 4.91 42.97
N GLY A 142 -2.10 4.05 43.02
CA GLY A 142 -2.80 3.70 44.26
C GLY A 142 -4.28 4.04 44.30
N ALA A 143 -5.13 3.02 44.31
CA ALA A 143 -5.89 2.65 45.50
C ALA A 143 -6.84 1.49 45.17
N GLN A 144 -6.78 0.50 46.04
CA GLN A 144 -7.50 -0.75 46.02
C GLN A 144 -9.00 -0.51 46.16
N GLY A 145 -9.82 -1.21 45.37
CA GLY A 145 -11.27 -1.03 45.37
C GLY A 145 -12.03 -2.30 45.01
N GLY A 146 -12.08 -3.24 45.96
CA GLY A 146 -13.22 -4.12 46.23
C GLY A 146 -13.76 -4.99 45.09
N LEU A 147 -13.30 -6.24 45.04
CA LEU A 147 -13.97 -7.34 44.35
C LEU A 147 -15.34 -7.59 45.01
N LYS A 148 -16.44 -7.09 44.41
CA LYS A 148 -17.80 -7.41 44.87
C LYS A 148 -18.23 -8.74 44.26
N LEU A 149 -17.92 -9.83 44.97
CA LEU A 149 -18.38 -11.18 44.66
C LEU A 149 -19.90 -11.23 44.83
N ILE A 150 -20.65 -11.23 43.72
CA ILE A 150 -22.09 -11.46 43.72
C ILE A 150 -22.31 -12.96 43.94
N ARG A 151 -22.86 -13.32 45.10
CA ARG A 151 -23.28 -14.68 45.46
C ARG A 151 -24.68 -14.92 44.88
N PRO A 152 -24.93 -16.02 44.16
CA PRO A 152 -26.28 -16.34 43.71
C PRO A 152 -27.11 -16.89 44.88
N SER A 153 -28.30 -16.33 45.08
CA SER A 153 -29.30 -16.87 46.01
C SER A 153 -30.06 -17.99 45.32
N GLN A 154 -29.92 -19.21 45.85
CA GLN A 154 -30.72 -20.38 45.50
C GLN A 154 -31.72 -20.62 46.64
N ASN A 155 -33.00 -20.70 46.25
CA ASN A 155 -34.18 -21.14 47.01
C ASN A 155 -34.71 -20.23 48.13
#